data_AF-A0A1I7VQB5-F1
#
_entry.id   AF-A0A1I7VQB5-F1
#
_cell.length_a   1.000
_cell.length_b   1.000
_cell.length_c   1.000
_cell.angle_alpha   90.00
_cell.angle_beta   90.00
_cell.angle_gamma   90.00
#
_symmetry.space_group_name_H-M   'P 1'
#
loop_
_entity.id
_entity.type
_entity.pdbx_description
1 polymer ?
#
loop_
_entity_poly.entity_id
_entity_poly.type
_entity_poly.pdbx_seq_one_letter_code
_entity_poly.pdbx_strand_id
1 'polypeptide(L)'
;MCINTIFRTIWNSLLSLFVTSTLPEVDALTKEEIKLLVDNWPKLKEKNPDLFRRAWIKSARMSVNVKKATGLRDDEDPETNGRFVSLSPLIEDFVDKLIIEFRCDDIKVAEASRKLGARHVLLENFHTNFWDIFLGNLIHIIIEAHLEGEQREIATICEKFFSFFVSFMRDGYKMRVQEELSGRRRMKA
;
A
#
# COMPACT_ATOMS: atom_id res chain seq x y z
N MET A 1 4.53 27.55 14.55
CA MET A 1 5.70 26.81 14.03
C MET A 1 5.68 25.37 14.57
N CYS A 2 4.87 24.48 13.98
CA CYS A 2 4.81 23.05 14.36
C CYS A 2 4.74 22.11 13.13
N ILE A 3 4.88 22.67 11.93
CA ILE A 3 4.63 21.98 10.65
C ILE A 3 5.79 21.04 10.29
N ASN A 4 7.02 21.37 10.72
CA ASN A 4 8.21 20.57 10.44
C ASN A 4 8.32 19.30 11.29
N THR A 5 7.65 19.19 12.43
CA THR A 5 7.89 18.06 13.34
C THR A 5 7.17 16.80 12.89
N ILE A 6 5.89 16.87 12.52
CA ILE A 6 5.11 15.71 12.06
C ILE A 6 5.59 15.23 10.68
N PHE A 7 5.83 16.15 9.74
CA PHE A 7 6.38 15.81 8.42
C PHE A 7 7.76 15.16 8.53
N ARG A 8 8.62 15.66 9.44
CA ARG A 8 9.92 15.04 9.70
C ARG A 8 9.78 13.72 10.44
N THR A 9 8.76 13.51 11.28
CA THR A 9 8.53 12.21 11.93
C THR A 9 8.01 11.18 10.94
N ILE A 10 7.09 11.53 10.03
CA ILE A 10 6.59 10.62 8.98
C ILE A 10 7.72 10.32 7.97
N TRP A 11 8.48 11.34 7.57
CA TRP A 11 9.61 11.17 6.67
C TRP A 11 10.78 10.41 7.31
N ASN A 12 11.12 10.71 8.57
CA ASN A 12 12.14 9.96 9.31
C ASN A 12 11.66 8.56 9.67
N SER A 13 10.36 8.35 9.88
CA SER A 13 9.78 7.03 10.07
C SER A 13 9.89 6.25 8.76
N LEU A 14 9.44 6.77 7.62
CA LEU A 14 9.59 6.17 6.29
C LEU A 14 11.05 5.91 5.89
N LEU A 15 11.98 6.81 6.23
CA LEU A 15 13.42 6.60 6.01
C LEU A 15 14.04 5.62 7.01
N SER A 16 13.57 5.58 8.27
CA SER A 16 14.01 4.60 9.29
C SER A 16 13.41 3.20 9.07
N LEU A 17 12.27 3.11 8.37
CA LEU A 17 11.62 1.87 7.93
C LEU A 17 12.43 1.14 6.84
N PHE A 18 13.43 1.78 6.24
CA PHE A 18 14.45 1.09 5.44
C PHE A 18 15.43 0.28 6.29
N VAL A 19 15.47 0.49 7.62
CA VAL A 19 16.39 -0.18 8.54
C VAL A 19 15.67 -1.00 9.63
N THR A 20 14.41 -0.72 9.95
CA THR A 20 13.63 -1.58 10.86
C THR A 20 12.23 -1.83 10.33
N SER A 21 11.99 -3.09 9.98
CA SER A 21 10.75 -3.67 9.51
C SER A 21 9.62 -3.59 10.56
N THR A 22 8.66 -2.68 10.38
CA THR A 22 7.22 -2.83 10.69
C THR A 22 6.56 -1.45 10.64
N LEU A 23 5.48 -1.30 9.85
CA LEU A 23 4.57 -0.16 10.04
C LEU A 23 4.11 -0.12 11.51
N PRO A 24 3.89 1.08 12.09
CA PRO A 24 3.33 1.19 13.43
C PRO A 24 2.03 0.38 13.54
N GLU A 25 1.75 -0.17 14.72
CA GLU A 25 0.47 -0.78 15.01
C GLU A 25 -0.59 0.33 14.96
N VAL A 26 -1.37 0.36 13.89
CA VAL A 26 -2.38 1.40 13.68
C VAL A 26 -3.70 0.94 14.28
N ASP A 27 -4.32 1.79 15.09
CA ASP A 27 -5.64 1.54 15.67
C ASP A 27 -6.64 1.10 14.59
N ALA A 28 -7.46 0.10 14.93
CA ALA A 28 -8.54 -0.34 14.06
C ALA A 28 -9.47 0.84 13.72
N LEU A 29 -9.98 0.88 12.48
CA LEU A 29 -10.93 1.92 12.09
C LEU A 29 -12.23 1.75 12.85
N THR A 30 -12.79 2.84 13.34
CA THR A 30 -14.16 2.86 13.88
C THR A 30 -15.20 2.75 12.76
N LYS A 31 -16.44 2.41 13.10
CA LYS A 31 -17.55 2.36 12.12
C LYS A 31 -17.78 3.73 11.47
N GLU A 32 -17.58 4.80 12.23
CA GLU A 32 -17.68 6.17 11.77
C GLU A 32 -16.56 6.51 10.78
N GLU A 33 -15.31 6.12 11.08
CA GLU A 33 -14.17 6.30 10.18
C GLU A 33 -14.35 5.52 8.87
N ILE A 34 -14.85 4.27 8.93
CA ILE A 34 -15.15 3.47 7.75
C ILE A 34 -16.22 4.15 6.89
N LYS A 35 -17.28 4.67 7.52
CA LYS A 35 -18.32 5.41 6.80
C LYS A 35 -17.74 6.66 6.12
N LEU A 36 -16.93 7.44 6.83
CA LEU A 36 -16.26 8.62 6.28
C LEU A 36 -15.34 8.26 5.11
N LEU A 37 -14.59 7.15 5.21
CA LEU A 37 -13.75 6.65 4.12
C LEU A 37 -14.59 6.38 2.87
N VAL A 38 -15.64 5.56 3.00
CA VAL A 38 -16.50 5.18 1.89
C VAL A 38 -17.18 6.39 1.25
N ASP A 39 -17.70 7.32 2.07
CA ASP A 39 -18.45 8.49 1.60
C ASP A 39 -17.55 9.53 0.90
N ASN A 40 -16.26 9.61 1.28
CA ASN A 40 -15.33 10.61 0.74
C ASN A 40 -14.36 10.05 -0.32
N TRP A 41 -14.14 8.74 -0.36
CA TRP A 41 -13.21 8.11 -1.31
C TRP A 41 -13.50 8.46 -2.77
N PRO A 42 -14.75 8.42 -3.28
CA PRO A 42 -15.04 8.83 -4.65
C PRO A 42 -14.68 10.30 -4.94
N LYS A 43 -14.98 11.20 -4.01
CA LYS A 43 -14.68 12.65 -4.13
C LYS A 43 -13.18 12.90 -4.14
N LEU A 44 -12.44 12.16 -3.31
CA LEU A 44 -10.99 12.22 -3.25
C LEU A 44 -10.37 11.86 -4.60
N LYS A 45 -10.88 10.80 -5.25
CA LYS A 45 -10.43 10.36 -6.57
C LYS A 45 -10.88 11.27 -7.71
N GLU A 46 -12.10 11.80 -7.66
CA GLU A 46 -12.58 12.76 -8.65
C GLU A 46 -11.69 14.01 -8.70
N LYS A 47 -11.26 14.50 -7.53
CA LYS A 47 -10.29 15.60 -7.43
C LYS A 47 -8.85 15.20 -7.80
N ASN A 48 -8.54 13.91 -7.83
CA ASN A 48 -7.19 13.36 -8.02
C ASN A 48 -7.20 12.12 -8.94
N PRO A 49 -7.54 12.27 -10.24
CA PRO A 49 -7.82 11.14 -11.14
C PRO A 49 -6.62 10.20 -11.38
N ASP A 50 -5.38 10.69 -11.22
CA ASP A 50 -4.17 9.90 -11.39
C ASP A 50 -3.49 9.53 -10.06
N LEU A 51 -4.25 9.47 -8.96
CA LEU A 51 -3.71 9.21 -7.63
C LEU A 51 -2.82 7.95 -7.57
N PHE A 52 -3.36 6.81 -8.01
CA PHE A 52 -2.65 5.53 -8.01
C PHE A 52 -1.49 5.52 -9.00
N ARG A 53 -1.70 6.11 -10.18
CA ARG A 53 -0.67 6.15 -11.24
C ARG A 53 0.55 6.93 -10.77
N ARG A 54 0.35 8.09 -10.15
CA ARG A 54 1.42 8.90 -9.57
C ARG A 54 2.15 8.16 -8.45
N ALA A 55 1.42 7.52 -7.54
CA ALA A 55 2.02 6.73 -6.46
C ALA A 55 2.86 5.56 -7.00
N TRP A 56 2.34 4.86 -8.01
CA TRP A 56 2.98 3.71 -8.65
C TRP A 56 4.28 4.11 -9.37
N ILE A 57 4.24 5.15 -10.21
CA ILE A 57 5.41 5.69 -10.90
C ILE A 57 6.46 6.18 -9.90
N LYS A 58 6.04 6.93 -8.87
CA LYS A 58 6.94 7.43 -7.83
C LYS A 58 7.64 6.29 -7.09
N SER A 59 6.95 5.18 -6.86
CA SER A 59 7.51 4.00 -6.18
C SER A 59 8.65 3.35 -6.97
N ALA A 60 8.50 3.21 -8.28
CA ALA A 60 9.57 2.71 -9.15
C ALA A 60 10.72 3.71 -9.34
N ARG A 61 10.45 5.02 -9.31
CA ARG A 61 11.51 6.06 -9.35
C ARG A 61 12.35 6.07 -8.07
N MET A 62 11.75 5.74 -6.91
CA MET A 62 12.43 5.74 -5.61
C MET A 62 13.16 4.43 -5.27
N SER A 63 12.88 3.33 -5.97
CA SER A 63 13.45 2.03 -5.65
C SER A 63 13.75 1.19 -6.89
N VAL A 64 15.04 0.93 -7.12
CA VAL A 64 15.53 0.00 -8.15
C VAL A 64 14.97 -1.41 -7.94
N ASN A 65 14.75 -1.82 -6.69
CA ASN A 65 14.20 -3.14 -6.41
C ASN A 65 12.71 -3.24 -6.82
N VAL A 66 11.95 -2.15 -6.72
CA VAL A 66 10.58 -2.08 -7.24
C VAL A 66 10.59 -2.19 -8.77
N LYS A 67 11.54 -1.53 -9.46
CA LYS A 67 11.71 -1.71 -10.92
C LYS A 67 11.95 -3.18 -11.27
N LYS A 68 12.95 -3.82 -10.64
CA LYS A 68 13.32 -5.21 -10.90
C LYS A 68 12.17 -6.19 -10.70
N ALA A 69 11.44 -6.09 -9.58
CA ALA A 69 10.33 -6.98 -9.29
C ALA A 69 9.10 -6.80 -10.19
N THR A 70 9.00 -5.65 -10.87
CA THR A 70 7.94 -5.36 -11.84
C THR A 70 8.37 -5.57 -13.28
N GLY A 71 9.61 -6.04 -13.50
CA GLY A 71 10.18 -6.30 -14.81
C GLY A 71 10.62 -5.05 -15.57
N LEU A 72 10.75 -3.90 -14.89
CA LEU A 72 11.37 -2.70 -15.45
C LEU A 72 12.89 -2.82 -15.40
N ARG A 73 13.54 -2.42 -16.49
CA ARG A 73 15.00 -2.21 -16.54
C ARG A 73 15.39 -0.97 -15.76
N ASP A 74 16.63 -0.93 -15.30
CA ASP A 74 17.14 0.16 -14.45
C ASP A 74 17.08 1.53 -15.16
N ASP A 75 17.32 1.56 -16.49
CA ASP A 75 17.30 2.74 -17.36
C ASP A 75 15.92 3.08 -17.96
N GLU A 76 14.92 2.22 -17.81
CA GLU A 76 13.56 2.53 -18.27
C GLU A 76 12.88 3.55 -17.35
N ASP A 77 12.21 4.53 -17.97
CA ASP A 77 11.32 5.45 -17.25
C ASP A 77 9.97 4.76 -17.00
N PRO A 78 9.58 4.52 -15.72
CA PRO A 78 8.32 3.87 -15.39
C PRO A 78 7.09 4.57 -15.98
N GLU A 79 7.16 5.87 -16.26
CA GLU A 79 6.03 6.63 -16.82
C GLU A 79 5.76 6.32 -18.29
N THR A 80 6.78 5.88 -19.04
CA THR A 80 6.68 5.57 -20.48
C THR A 80 6.51 4.09 -20.76
N ASN A 81 6.76 3.21 -19.78
CA ASN A 81 6.58 1.77 -19.92
C ASN A 81 5.09 1.38 -19.77
N GLY A 82 4.44 1.09 -20.90
CA GLY A 82 3.00 0.78 -20.94
C GLY A 82 2.58 -0.42 -20.08
N ARG A 83 3.41 -1.46 -19.99
CA ARG A 83 3.13 -2.64 -19.15
C ARG A 83 3.13 -2.25 -17.67
N PHE A 84 4.11 -1.47 -17.23
CA PHE A 84 4.18 -1.01 -15.85
C PHE A 84 3.02 -0.08 -15.49
N VAL A 85 2.71 0.91 -16.34
CA VAL A 85 1.61 1.85 -16.10
C VAL A 85 0.24 1.14 -16.08
N SER A 86 0.05 0.10 -16.90
CA SER A 86 -1.21 -0.66 -16.96
C SER A 86 -1.60 -1.37 -15.65
N LEU A 87 -0.65 -1.54 -14.71
CA LEU A 87 -0.94 -2.12 -13.39
C LEU A 87 -1.67 -1.15 -12.47
N SER A 88 -1.46 0.16 -12.63
CA SER A 88 -2.08 1.19 -11.77
C SER A 88 -3.60 1.06 -11.66
N PRO A 89 -4.38 1.04 -12.77
CA PRO A 89 -5.84 0.92 -12.67
C PRO A 89 -6.30 -0.40 -12.05
N LEU A 90 -5.50 -1.48 -12.14
CA LEU A 90 -5.83 -2.76 -11.48
C LEU A 90 -5.65 -2.67 -9.97
N ILE A 91 -4.62 -1.96 -9.50
CA ILE A 91 -4.40 -1.72 -8.08
C ILE A 91 -5.52 -0.84 -7.53
N GLU A 92 -5.90 0.21 -8.27
CA GLU A 92 -6.99 1.11 -7.90
C GLU A 92 -8.33 0.38 -7.78
N ASP A 93 -8.74 -0.36 -8.81
CA ASP A 93 -10.00 -1.14 -8.81
C ASP A 93 -10.05 -2.16 -7.66
N PHE A 94 -8.91 -2.77 -7.33
CA PHE A 94 -8.83 -3.66 -6.19
C PHE A 94 -9.05 -2.93 -4.86
N VAL A 95 -8.39 -1.78 -4.66
CA VAL A 95 -8.58 -0.97 -3.44
C VAL A 95 -10.01 -0.45 -3.33
N ASP A 96 -10.62 0.00 -4.43
CA ASP A 96 -12.01 0.44 -4.45
C ASP A 96 -12.96 -0.64 -3.92
N LYS A 97 -12.81 -1.88 -4.42
CA LYS A 97 -13.60 -3.03 -3.97
C LYS A 97 -13.38 -3.32 -2.50
N LEU A 98 -12.14 -3.23 -2.02
CA LEU A 98 -11.86 -3.43 -0.60
C LEU A 98 -12.52 -2.36 0.28
N ILE A 99 -12.45 -1.08 -0.09
CA ILE A 99 -13.06 0.01 0.68
C ILE A 99 -14.58 -0.18 0.79
N ILE A 100 -15.23 -0.56 -0.32
CA ILE A 100 -16.68 -0.83 -0.33
C ILE A 100 -17.01 -2.04 0.57
N GLU A 101 -16.26 -3.14 0.44
CA GLU A 101 -16.49 -4.36 1.24
C GLU A 101 -16.20 -4.12 2.72
N PHE A 102 -15.24 -3.25 3.06
CA PHE A 102 -14.84 -2.96 4.44
C PHE A 102 -15.97 -2.39 5.29
N ARG A 103 -16.97 -1.75 4.65
CA ARG A 103 -18.20 -1.30 5.30
C ARG A 103 -19.07 -2.46 5.80
N CYS A 104 -18.98 -3.61 5.14
CA CYS A 104 -19.86 -4.74 5.35
C CYS A 104 -19.18 -5.84 6.18
N ASP A 105 -17.93 -6.17 5.85
CA ASP A 105 -17.25 -7.34 6.39
C ASP A 105 -15.72 -7.12 6.38
N ASP A 106 -15.19 -6.66 7.51
CA ASP A 106 -13.76 -6.45 7.74
C ASP A 106 -12.98 -7.77 7.76
N ILE A 107 -13.60 -8.88 8.18
CA ILE A 107 -13.01 -10.22 8.17
C ILE A 107 -12.76 -10.68 6.73
N LYS A 108 -13.73 -10.48 5.84
CA LYS A 108 -13.60 -10.82 4.41
C LYS A 108 -12.55 -9.96 3.71
N VAL A 109 -12.44 -8.67 4.06
CA VAL A 109 -11.35 -7.81 3.58
C VAL A 109 -10.00 -8.34 4.10
N ALA A 110 -9.88 -8.71 5.36
CA ALA A 110 -8.66 -9.29 5.91
C ALA A 110 -8.28 -10.61 5.19
N GLU A 111 -9.24 -11.48 4.90
CA GLU A 111 -8.99 -12.72 4.16
C GLU A 111 -8.53 -12.45 2.72
N ALA A 112 -9.20 -11.54 2.00
CA ALA A 112 -8.80 -11.12 0.66
C ALA A 112 -7.38 -10.54 0.64
N SER A 113 -7.04 -9.74 1.65
CA SER A 113 -5.71 -9.13 1.83
C SER A 113 -4.64 -10.21 2.06
N ARG A 114 -4.89 -11.20 2.92
CA ARG A 114 -3.99 -12.35 3.11
C ARG A 114 -3.80 -13.14 1.82
N LYS A 115 -4.88 -13.44 1.08
CA LYS A 115 -4.80 -14.15 -0.21
C LYS A 115 -3.95 -13.37 -1.22
N LEU A 116 -4.11 -12.05 -1.28
CA LEU A 116 -3.29 -11.22 -2.16
C LEU A 116 -1.82 -11.21 -1.72
N GLY A 117 -1.54 -11.05 -0.44
CA GLY A 117 -0.19 -11.13 0.12
C GLY A 117 0.51 -12.46 -0.20
N ALA A 118 -0.20 -13.58 -0.05
CA ALA A 118 0.31 -14.91 -0.38
C ALA A 118 0.71 -15.04 -1.87
N ARG A 119 -0.04 -14.41 -2.79
CA ARG A 119 0.29 -14.42 -4.23
C ARG A 119 1.59 -13.70 -4.55
N HIS A 120 2.00 -12.72 -3.75
CA HIS A 120 3.24 -11.99 -3.96
C HIS A 120 4.49 -12.84 -3.71
N VAL A 121 4.37 -13.98 -3.01
CA VAL A 121 5.49 -14.96 -2.88
C VAL A 121 5.92 -15.53 -4.23
N LEU A 122 5.03 -15.53 -5.22
CA LEU A 122 5.31 -16.02 -6.57
C LEU A 122 6.08 -15.01 -7.43
N LEU A 123 6.23 -13.77 -6.95
CA LEU A 123 6.93 -12.72 -7.68
C LEU A 123 8.42 -12.78 -7.38
N GLU A 124 9.22 -12.92 -8.44
CA GLU A 124 10.67 -12.90 -8.33
C GLU A 124 11.16 -11.53 -7.82
N ASN A 125 12.16 -11.53 -6.94
CA ASN A 125 12.74 -10.32 -6.34
C ASN A 125 11.75 -9.45 -5.54
N PHE A 126 10.59 -10.00 -5.16
CA PHE A 126 9.63 -9.27 -4.36
C PHE A 126 10.08 -9.16 -2.90
N HIS A 127 10.02 -7.95 -2.35
CA HIS A 127 10.25 -7.67 -0.94
C HIS A 127 9.02 -6.99 -0.34
N THR A 128 8.64 -7.38 0.87
CA THR A 128 7.43 -6.87 1.54
C THR A 128 7.49 -5.37 1.84
N ASN A 129 8.69 -4.76 1.86
CA ASN A 129 8.87 -3.32 1.99
C ASN A 129 8.38 -2.54 0.76
N PHE A 130 8.10 -3.19 -0.37
CA PHE A 130 7.53 -2.52 -1.55
C PHE A 130 6.13 -1.99 -1.26
N TRP A 131 5.37 -2.68 -0.41
CA TRP A 131 4.07 -2.20 0.04
C TRP A 131 4.22 -0.89 0.81
N ASP A 132 5.24 -0.77 1.67
CA ASP A 132 5.50 0.46 2.41
C ASP A 132 5.90 1.62 1.50
N ILE A 133 6.75 1.37 0.50
CA ILE A 133 7.14 2.38 -0.48
C ILE A 133 5.91 2.88 -1.25
N PHE A 134 5.07 1.95 -1.72
CA PHE A 134 3.86 2.32 -2.44
C PHE A 134 2.87 3.08 -1.58
N LEU A 135 2.56 2.58 -0.37
CA LEU A 135 1.63 3.24 0.54
C LEU A 135 2.13 4.60 1.01
N GLY A 136 3.41 4.72 1.35
CA GLY A 136 4.00 6.00 1.74
C GLY A 136 3.85 7.05 0.63
N ASN A 137 4.07 6.65 -0.63
CA ASN A 137 3.84 7.52 -1.78
C ASN A 137 2.36 7.87 -1.98
N LEU A 138 1.46 6.89 -1.83
CA LEU A 138 0.02 7.09 -1.96
C LEU A 138 -0.52 8.06 -0.90
N ILE A 139 -0.20 7.83 0.37
CA ILE A 139 -0.59 8.70 1.49
C ILE A 139 -0.01 10.10 1.34
N HIS A 140 1.26 10.22 0.93
CA HIS A 140 1.87 11.51 0.70
C HIS A 140 1.13 12.31 -0.37
N ILE A 141 0.76 11.68 -1.49
CA ILE A 141 -0.01 12.33 -2.54
C ILE A 141 -1.42 12.71 -2.05
N ILE A 142 -2.06 11.86 -1.24
CA ILE A 142 -3.34 12.18 -0.60
C ILE A 142 -3.21 13.44 0.25
N ILE A 143 -2.19 13.52 1.12
CA ILE A 143 -1.92 14.68 1.98
C ILE A 143 -1.66 15.94 1.15
N GLU A 144 -0.83 15.87 0.11
CA GLU A 144 -0.54 17.00 -0.77
C GLU A 144 -1.79 17.53 -1.49
N ALA A 145 -2.72 16.66 -1.82
CA ALA A 145 -3.98 17.04 -2.43
C ALA A 145 -4.98 17.70 -1.45
N HIS A 146 -4.69 17.66 -0.15
CA HIS A 146 -5.64 17.89 0.95
C HIS A 146 -5.07 18.92 1.96
N LEU A 147 -4.49 20.02 1.46
CA LEU A 147 -3.83 21.06 2.28
C LEU A 147 -4.79 21.85 3.21
N GLU A 148 -6.11 21.71 3.07
CA GLU A 148 -7.14 22.38 3.89
C GLU A 148 -7.66 21.49 5.03
N GLY A 149 -7.98 22.09 6.19
CA GLY A 149 -8.06 21.42 7.50
C GLY A 149 -9.02 20.22 7.65
N GLU A 150 -10.19 20.23 7.00
CA GLU A 150 -11.17 19.11 7.05
C GLU A 150 -10.69 17.88 6.28
N GLN A 151 -9.75 18.06 5.36
CA GLN A 151 -9.26 17.04 4.47
C GLN A 151 -8.03 16.28 5.03
N ARG A 152 -7.55 16.67 6.22
CA ARG A 152 -6.50 15.95 6.95
C ARG A 152 -7.02 14.68 7.63
N GLU A 153 -8.28 14.70 8.06
CA GLU A 153 -8.92 13.54 8.70
C GLU A 153 -9.02 12.36 7.73
N ILE A 154 -9.43 12.60 6.48
CA ILE A 154 -9.51 11.54 5.46
C ILE A 154 -8.13 10.96 5.11
N ALA A 155 -7.06 11.75 5.16
CA ALA A 155 -5.70 11.25 4.96
C ALA A 155 -5.29 10.27 6.09
N THR A 156 -5.58 10.61 7.34
CA THR A 156 -5.36 9.73 8.49
C THR A 156 -6.19 8.46 8.38
N ILE A 157 -7.48 8.56 8.01
CA ILE A 157 -8.36 7.39 7.84
C ILE A 157 -7.83 6.49 6.71
N CYS A 158 -7.37 7.06 5.59
CA CYS A 158 -6.70 6.31 4.53
C CYS A 158 -5.47 5.58 5.06
N GLU A 159 -4.61 6.24 5.85
CA GLU A 159 -3.43 5.63 6.45
C GLU A 159 -3.77 4.44 7.33
N LYS A 160 -4.82 4.56 8.17
CA LYS A 160 -5.33 3.42 8.96
C LYS A 160 -5.78 2.28 8.07
N PHE A 161 -6.58 2.56 7.04
CA PHE A 161 -7.11 1.53 6.16
C PHE A 161 -6.01 0.80 5.40
N PHE A 162 -5.05 1.53 4.84
CA PHE A 162 -3.93 0.93 4.12
C PHE A 162 -2.99 0.16 5.04
N SER A 163 -2.82 0.60 6.29
CA SER A 163 -2.03 -0.12 7.29
C SER A 163 -2.70 -1.44 7.69
N PHE A 164 -4.03 -1.44 7.90
CA PHE A 164 -4.84 -2.65 8.09
C PHE A 164 -4.68 -3.61 6.90
N PHE A 165 -4.79 -3.07 5.68
CA PHE A 165 -4.66 -3.86 4.47
C PHE A 165 -3.29 -4.54 4.36
N VAL A 166 -2.21 -3.78 4.53
CA VAL A 166 -0.84 -4.31 4.39
C VAL A 166 -0.43 -5.24 5.53
N SER A 167 -0.94 -5.06 6.75
CA SER A 167 -0.67 -6.02 7.84
C SER A 167 -1.17 -7.41 7.47
N PHE A 168 -2.38 -7.53 6.94
CA PHE A 168 -2.92 -8.82 6.49
C PHE A 168 -2.24 -9.35 5.22
N MET A 169 -1.78 -8.49 4.31
CA MET A 169 -0.92 -8.94 3.21
C MET A 169 0.39 -9.57 3.72
N ARG A 170 1.04 -8.96 4.72
CA ARG A 170 2.25 -9.51 5.34
C ARG A 170 1.99 -10.86 6.00
N ASP A 171 0.87 -11.00 6.70
CA ASP A 171 0.48 -12.28 7.30
C ASP A 171 0.37 -13.37 6.23
N GLY A 172 -0.39 -13.10 5.16
CA GLY A 172 -0.56 -14.06 4.06
C GLY A 172 0.75 -14.42 3.36
N TYR A 173 1.62 -13.44 3.14
CA TYR A 173 2.95 -13.66 2.59
C TYR A 173 3.82 -14.54 3.50
N LYS A 174 3.88 -14.22 4.79
CA LYS A 174 4.66 -14.98 5.78
C LYS A 174 4.19 -16.42 5.88
N MET A 175 2.86 -16.64 5.95
CA MET A 175 2.28 -17.98 5.97
C MET A 175 2.69 -18.77 4.72
N ARG A 176 2.53 -18.19 3.53
CA ARG A 176 2.88 -18.87 2.28
C ARG A 176 4.38 -19.18 2.17
N VAL A 177 5.26 -18.28 2.59
CA VAL A 177 6.71 -18.55 2.65
C VAL A 177 7.02 -19.74 3.56
N GLN A 178 6.37 -19.82 4.73
CA GLN A 178 6.57 -20.94 5.66
C GLN A 178 6.07 -22.27 5.09
N GLU A 179 4.94 -22.26 4.38
CA GLU A 179 4.39 -23.44 3.68
C GLU A 179 5.36 -23.96 2.62
N GLU A 180 5.88 -23.08 1.76
CA GLU A 180 6.83 -23.43 0.69
C GLU A 180 8.14 -24.00 1.27
N LEU A 181 8.65 -23.40 2.35
CA LEU A 181 9.85 -23.90 3.04
C LEU A 181 9.61 -25.28 3.68
N SER A 182 8.44 -25.48 4.30
CA SER A 182 8.08 -26.74 4.95
C SER A 182 7.84 -27.87 3.94
N GLY A 183 7.18 -27.57 2.81
CA GLY A 183 6.99 -28.50 1.71
C GLY A 183 8.31 -28.97 1.11
N ARG A 184 9.26 -28.04 0.87
CA ARG A 184 10.61 -28.37 0.38
C ARG A 184 11.40 -29.26 1.34
N ARG A 185 11.24 -29.09 2.65
CA ARG A 185 11.89 -29.95 3.65
C ARG A 185 11.34 -31.38 3.62
N ARG A 186 10.02 -31.55 3.46
CA ARG A 186 9.37 -32.87 3.36
C ARG A 186 9.74 -33.64 2.09
N MET A 187 10.02 -32.96 0.98
CA MET A 187 10.46 -33.60 -0.26
C MET A 187 11.93 -34.03 -0.28
N LYS A 188 12.75 -33.53 0.66
CA LYS A 188 14.19 -33.82 0.76
C LYS A 188 14.53 -34.84 1.85
N ALA A 189 13.54 -35.31 2.62
CA ALA A 189 13.64 -36.35 3.63
C ALA A 189 13.08 -37.65 3.09
#